data_AF-A0A7V0X120-F1
#
_entry.id   AF-A0A7V0X120-F1
#
_cell.length_a   1.000
_cell.length_b   1.000
_cell.length_c   1.000
_cell.angle_alpha   90.00
_cell.angle_beta   90.00
_cell.angle_gamma   90.00
#
_symmetry.space_group_name_H-M   'P 1'
#
loop_
_entity.id
_entity.type
_entity.pdbx_description
1 polymer ?
#
loop_
_entity_poly.entity_id
_entity_poly.type
_entity_poly.pdbx_seq_one_letter_code
_entity_poly.pdbx_strand_id
1 'polypeptide(L)'
;AKAKGIVDDKYLELFERGIAKLDEVITMMKEQMAGGKFLHLFMNATPLQQAMYMLAIAWMHVWSLTIAMPKMKELVGDKKGDERAQLLKDNQEAAFYTGKVLSSQFYLGAEFPKYFGKIEALLGGESAVIKASDEVFTGALEE
;
A
#
# COMPACT_ATOMS: atom_id res chain seq x y z
N ALA A 1 -17.72 -3.32 6.01
CA ALA A 1 -18.76 -3.25 7.06
C ALA A 1 -18.28 -2.54 8.34
N LYS A 2 -17.25 -3.02 9.06
CA LYS A 2 -16.82 -2.42 10.35
C LYS A 2 -16.09 -1.06 10.26
N ALA A 3 -15.44 -0.75 9.14
CA ALA A 3 -14.70 0.51 8.98
C ALA A 3 -15.57 1.69 8.52
N LYS A 4 -16.73 1.41 7.92
CA LYS A 4 -17.61 2.43 7.35
C LYS A 4 -18.18 3.30 8.47
N GLY A 5 -18.15 4.62 8.28
CA GLY A 5 -18.58 5.59 9.31
C GLY A 5 -17.57 5.81 10.44
N ILE A 6 -16.41 5.13 10.41
CA ILE A 6 -15.29 5.37 11.34
C ILE A 6 -14.10 5.92 10.57
N VAL A 7 -13.68 5.22 9.50
CA VAL A 7 -12.55 5.61 8.65
C VAL A 7 -13.05 6.53 7.55
N ASP A 8 -12.25 7.55 7.21
CA ASP A 8 -12.52 8.47 6.10
C ASP A 8 -12.65 7.69 4.77
N ASP A 9 -13.73 7.93 4.03
CA ASP A 9 -14.11 7.18 2.84
C ASP A 9 -13.00 7.18 1.79
N LYS A 10 -12.24 8.29 1.67
CA LYS A 10 -11.11 8.37 0.73
C LYS A 10 -10.06 7.26 0.92
N TYR A 11 -9.84 6.83 2.16
CA TYR A 11 -8.87 5.77 2.44
C TYR A 11 -9.46 4.39 2.17
N LEU A 12 -10.76 4.21 2.40
CA LEU A 12 -11.48 2.98 2.07
C LEU A 12 -11.54 2.78 0.56
N GLU A 13 -11.93 3.82 -0.19
CA GLU A 13 -11.95 3.82 -1.64
C GLU A 13 -10.56 3.54 -2.23
N LEU A 14 -9.51 4.17 -1.68
CA LEU A 14 -8.15 3.92 -2.12
C LEU A 14 -7.73 2.45 -1.90
N PHE A 15 -8.08 1.88 -0.74
CA PHE A 15 -7.78 0.49 -0.42
C PHE A 15 -8.57 -0.51 -1.28
N GLU A 16 -9.87 -0.27 -1.47
CA GLU A 16 -10.75 -1.07 -2.34
C GLU A 16 -10.25 -1.06 -3.79
N ARG A 17 -9.88 0.12 -4.31
CA ARG A 17 -9.22 0.24 -5.62
C ARG A 17 -7.92 -0.55 -5.66
N GLY A 18 -7.15 -0.55 -4.56
CA GLY A 18 -5.93 -1.31 -4.44
C GLY A 18 -6.14 -2.83 -4.57
N ILE A 19 -7.18 -3.36 -3.92
CA ILE A 19 -7.58 -4.78 -4.03
C ILE A 19 -8.00 -5.11 -5.46
N ALA A 20 -8.91 -4.33 -6.06
CA ALA A 20 -9.40 -4.58 -7.41
C ALA A 20 -8.24 -4.62 -8.43
N LYS A 21 -7.24 -3.75 -8.24
CA LYS A 21 -6.03 -3.72 -9.06
C LYS A 21 -5.10 -4.90 -8.85
N LEU A 22 -5.05 -5.47 -7.64
CA LEU A 22 -4.34 -6.74 -7.43
C LEU A 22 -5.04 -7.90 -8.15
N ASP A 23 -6.37 -7.93 -8.13
CA ASP A 23 -7.14 -8.99 -8.80
C ASP A 23 -6.91 -9.00 -10.33
N GLU A 24 -6.77 -7.82 -10.94
CA GLU A 24 -6.36 -7.69 -12.35
C GLU A 24 -4.98 -8.35 -12.59
N VAL A 25 -3.99 -8.07 -11.74
CA VAL A 25 -2.65 -8.68 -11.84
C VAL A 25 -2.71 -10.19 -11.68
N ILE A 26 -3.42 -10.69 -10.66
CA ILE A 26 -3.55 -12.12 -10.40
C ILE A 26 -4.26 -12.84 -11.56
N THR A 27 -5.28 -12.20 -12.16
CA THR A 27 -5.98 -12.74 -13.33
C THR A 27 -5.02 -12.88 -14.51
N MET A 28 -4.27 -11.82 -14.85
CA MET A 28 -3.25 -11.87 -15.91
C MET A 28 -2.19 -12.96 -15.63
N MET A 29 -1.71 -13.10 -14.40
CA MET A 29 -0.72 -14.13 -14.05
C MET A 29 -1.29 -15.55 -14.15
N LYS A 30 -2.58 -15.75 -13.83
CA LYS A 30 -3.25 -17.04 -14.07
C LYS A 30 -3.31 -17.39 -15.55
N GLU A 31 -3.59 -16.42 -16.42
CA GLU A 31 -3.59 -16.62 -17.88
C GLU A 31 -2.18 -16.95 -18.39
N GLN A 32 -1.15 -16.25 -17.90
CA GLN A 32 0.24 -16.57 -18.21
C GLN A 32 0.60 -18.00 -17.79
N MET A 33 0.16 -18.44 -16.60
CA MET A 33 0.37 -19.80 -16.11
C MET A 33 -0.31 -20.83 -17.02
N ALA A 34 -1.59 -20.63 -17.35
CA ALA A 34 -2.34 -21.51 -18.25
C ALA A 34 -1.72 -21.57 -19.65
N GLY A 35 -1.13 -20.48 -20.14
CA GLY A 35 -0.41 -20.41 -21.40
C GLY A 35 1.06 -20.86 -21.36
N GLY A 36 1.55 -21.41 -20.25
CA GLY A 36 2.93 -21.89 -20.12
C GLY A 36 4.00 -20.79 -20.11
N LYS A 37 3.63 -19.53 -19.85
CA LYS A 37 4.54 -18.37 -19.85
C LYS A 37 5.32 -18.23 -18.54
N PHE A 38 5.99 -19.29 -18.09
CA PHE A 38 6.63 -19.33 -16.76
C PHE A 38 7.72 -18.26 -16.55
N LEU A 39 8.50 -17.91 -17.58
CA LEU A 39 9.50 -16.83 -17.47
C LEU A 39 8.86 -15.46 -17.17
N HIS A 40 7.63 -15.20 -17.66
CA HIS A 40 6.89 -13.97 -17.35
C HIS A 40 6.42 -13.95 -15.89
N LEU A 41 6.10 -15.12 -15.33
CA LEU A 41 5.76 -15.25 -13.91
C LEU A 41 6.99 -15.04 -13.03
N PHE A 42 8.11 -15.67 -13.36
CA PHE A 42 9.32 -15.61 -12.54
C PHE A 42 9.92 -14.21 -12.49
N MET A 43 9.96 -13.50 -13.62
CA MET A 43 10.46 -12.11 -13.62
C MET A 43 9.61 -11.16 -12.75
N ASN A 44 8.33 -11.49 -12.54
CA ASN A 44 7.38 -10.67 -11.77
C ASN A 44 7.15 -11.15 -10.33
N ALA A 45 7.81 -12.23 -9.88
CA ALA A 45 7.60 -12.80 -8.55
C ALA A 45 7.94 -11.81 -7.42
N THR A 46 9.11 -11.19 -7.46
CA THR A 46 9.52 -10.19 -6.46
C THR A 46 8.68 -8.91 -6.55
N PRO A 47 8.44 -8.32 -7.74
CA PRO A 47 7.51 -7.20 -7.88
C PRO A 47 6.10 -7.47 -7.30
N LEU A 48 5.53 -8.65 -7.56
CA LEU A 48 4.24 -9.05 -6.99
C LEU A 48 4.30 -9.12 -5.46
N GLN A 49 5.33 -9.77 -4.90
CA GLN A 49 5.51 -9.89 -3.46
C GLN A 49 5.60 -8.51 -2.77
N GLN A 50 6.31 -7.56 -3.39
CA GLN A 50 6.38 -6.19 -2.89
C GLN A 50 5.04 -5.46 -2.95
N ALA A 51 4.29 -5.61 -4.04
CA ALA A 51 2.95 -5.01 -4.16
C ALA A 51 1.98 -5.59 -3.12
N MET A 52 1.97 -6.92 -2.95
CA MET A 52 1.16 -7.60 -1.94
C MET A 52 1.50 -7.15 -0.52
N TYR A 53 2.79 -6.98 -0.20
CA TYR A 53 3.21 -6.45 1.09
C TYR A 53 2.62 -5.05 1.35
N MET A 54 2.71 -4.14 0.39
CA MET A 54 2.16 -2.79 0.55
C MET A 54 0.65 -2.78 0.78
N LEU A 55 -0.08 -3.64 0.06
CA LEU A 55 -1.53 -3.81 0.23
C LEU A 55 -1.87 -4.40 1.60
N ALA A 56 -1.12 -5.39 2.08
CA ALA A 56 -1.32 -5.98 3.41
C ALA A 56 -1.09 -4.94 4.52
N ILE A 57 -0.06 -4.11 4.41
CA ILE A 57 0.18 -3.02 5.37
C ILE A 57 -0.94 -1.96 5.30
N ALA A 58 -1.44 -1.63 4.10
CA ALA A 58 -2.59 -0.73 3.95
C ALA A 58 -3.83 -1.28 4.68
N TRP A 59 -4.10 -2.58 4.53
CA TRP A 59 -5.18 -3.26 5.25
C TRP A 59 -5.01 -3.14 6.78
N MET A 60 -3.79 -3.36 7.28
CA MET A 60 -3.50 -3.21 8.71
C MET A 60 -3.73 -1.78 9.21
N HIS A 61 -3.43 -0.77 8.41
CA HIS A 61 -3.72 0.63 8.76
C HIS A 61 -5.21 0.94 8.75
N VAL A 62 -5.96 0.46 7.76
CA VAL A 62 -7.43 0.59 7.75
C VAL A 62 -8.03 -0.06 8.99
N TRP A 63 -7.58 -1.26 9.34
CA TRP A 63 -8.03 -1.94 10.55
C TRP A 63 -7.63 -1.18 11.82
N SER A 64 -6.40 -0.69 11.91
CA SER A 64 -5.92 0.12 13.04
C SER A 64 -6.78 1.36 13.24
N LEU A 65 -7.20 2.04 12.17
CA LEU A 65 -8.07 3.22 12.25
C LEU A 65 -9.46 2.88 12.82
N THR A 66 -10.00 1.69 12.58
CA THR A 66 -11.28 1.26 13.19
C THR A 66 -11.25 1.22 14.72
N ILE A 67 -10.05 1.07 15.30
CA ILE A 67 -9.83 1.00 16.75
C ILE A 67 -9.36 2.36 17.27
N ALA A 68 -8.38 2.96 16.58
CA ALA A 68 -7.69 4.15 17.07
C ALA A 68 -8.53 5.43 16.90
N MET A 69 -9.33 5.57 15.84
CA MET A 69 -10.12 6.78 15.63
C MET A 69 -11.21 6.98 16.70
N PRO A 70 -12.02 5.97 17.06
CA PRO A 70 -12.99 6.11 18.15
C PRO A 70 -12.33 6.46 19.48
N LYS A 71 -11.24 5.77 19.83
CA LYS A 71 -10.54 5.99 21.10
C LYS A 71 -9.84 7.36 21.15
N MET A 72 -9.24 7.79 20.04
CA MET A 72 -8.72 9.15 19.92
C MET A 72 -9.84 10.19 20.10
N LYS A 73 -11.01 9.98 19.48
CA LYS A 73 -12.14 10.90 19.59
C LYS A 73 -12.68 10.99 21.03
N GLU A 74 -12.76 9.85 21.73
CA GLU A 74 -13.16 9.79 23.14
C GLU A 74 -12.20 10.61 24.03
N LEU A 75 -10.89 10.47 23.83
CA LEU A 75 -9.87 11.09 24.68
C LEU A 75 -9.60 12.56 24.33
N VAL A 76 -9.61 12.90 23.03
CA VAL A 76 -9.22 14.23 22.52
C VAL A 76 -10.43 15.14 22.31
N GLY A 77 -11.59 14.57 21.98
CA GLY A 77 -12.79 15.33 21.62
C GLY A 77 -12.55 16.30 20.46
N ASP A 78 -13.09 17.50 20.58
CA ASP A 78 -13.00 18.55 19.56
C ASP A 78 -11.83 19.54 19.77
N LYS A 79 -10.91 19.25 20.70
CA LYS A 79 -9.77 20.13 21.02
C LYS A 79 -8.87 20.31 19.79
N LYS A 80 -8.41 21.55 19.58
CA LYS A 80 -7.57 21.95 18.44
C LYS A 80 -6.43 22.87 18.90
N GLY A 81 -5.46 23.12 18.01
CA GLY A 81 -4.36 24.04 18.27
C GLY A 81 -3.61 23.75 19.57
N ASP A 82 -3.31 24.80 20.33
CA ASP A 82 -2.55 24.73 21.58
C ASP A 82 -3.23 23.89 22.65
N GLU A 83 -4.57 23.91 22.71
CA GLU A 83 -5.34 23.12 23.67
C GLU A 83 -5.14 21.61 23.42
N ARG A 84 -5.18 21.20 22.15
CA ARG A 84 -4.88 19.82 21.78
C ARG A 84 -3.43 19.50 22.07
N ALA A 85 -2.49 20.38 21.73
CA ALA A 85 -1.07 20.16 21.95
C ALA A 85 -0.76 19.93 23.43
N GLN A 86 -1.35 20.73 24.32
CA GLN A 86 -1.18 20.58 25.76
C GLN A 86 -1.78 19.27 26.27
N LEU A 87 -2.99 18.90 25.84
CA LEU A 87 -3.58 17.60 26.20
C LEU A 87 -2.68 16.43 25.80
N LEU A 88 -2.15 16.43 24.58
CA LEU A 88 -1.29 15.34 24.09
C LEU A 88 0.05 15.29 24.83
N LYS A 89 0.52 16.42 25.39
CA LYS A 89 1.72 16.46 26.23
C LYS A 89 1.48 15.80 27.58
N ASP A 90 0.30 16.01 28.17
CA ASP A 90 0.01 15.58 29.55
C ASP A 90 -0.72 14.23 29.63
N ASN A 91 -1.34 13.75 28.53
CA ASN A 91 -2.05 12.49 28.47
C ASN A 91 -1.42 11.53 27.44
N GLN A 92 -0.64 10.56 27.95
CA GLN A 92 0.07 9.58 27.14
C GLN A 92 -0.85 8.68 26.30
N GLU A 93 -2.03 8.34 26.80
CA GLU A 93 -2.99 7.50 26.06
C GLU A 93 -3.58 8.27 24.87
N ALA A 94 -3.97 9.54 25.10
CA ALA A 94 -4.44 10.43 24.04
C ALA A 94 -3.37 10.66 22.96
N ALA A 95 -2.11 10.82 23.39
CA ALA A 95 -0.94 10.92 22.52
C ALA A 95 -0.74 9.66 21.67
N PHE A 96 -0.81 8.47 22.28
CA PHE A 96 -0.65 7.20 21.60
C PHE A 96 -1.68 7.01 20.47
N TYR A 97 -2.98 7.17 20.78
CA TYR A 97 -4.02 6.99 19.77
C TYR A 97 -3.98 8.07 18.69
N THR A 98 -3.65 9.32 19.05
CA THR A 98 -3.40 10.37 18.06
C THR A 98 -2.25 9.99 17.12
N GLY A 99 -1.13 9.49 17.66
CA GLY A 99 0.00 9.03 16.86
C GLY A 99 -0.35 7.88 15.93
N LYS A 100 -1.15 6.91 16.39
CA LYS A 100 -1.63 5.78 15.56
C LYS A 100 -2.52 6.25 14.40
N VAL A 101 -3.43 7.19 14.66
CA VAL A 101 -4.27 7.78 13.61
C VAL A 101 -3.41 8.51 12.59
N LEU A 102 -2.50 9.39 13.02
CA LEU A 102 -1.62 10.15 12.13
C LEU A 102 -0.70 9.25 11.31
N SER A 103 -0.11 8.22 11.92
CA SER A 103 0.74 7.26 11.22
C SER A 103 -0.02 6.51 10.12
N SER A 104 -1.27 6.14 10.38
CA SER A 104 -2.11 5.45 9.41
C SER A 104 -2.57 6.36 8.28
N GLN A 105 -2.89 7.62 8.60
CA GLN A 105 -3.18 8.64 7.59
C GLN A 105 -1.97 8.90 6.70
N PHE A 106 -0.77 8.98 7.27
CA PHE A 106 0.47 9.12 6.50
C PHE A 106 0.69 7.93 5.58
N TYR A 107 0.63 6.69 6.10
CA TYR A 107 0.83 5.52 5.27
C TYR A 107 -0.20 5.46 4.13
N LEU A 108 -1.49 5.57 4.44
CA LEU A 108 -2.55 5.46 3.44
C LEU A 108 -2.55 6.63 2.44
N GLY A 109 -2.23 7.85 2.88
CA GLY A 109 -2.27 9.05 2.06
C GLY A 109 -0.98 9.33 1.27
N ALA A 110 0.18 8.87 1.72
CA ALA A 110 1.48 9.20 1.11
C ALA A 110 2.28 7.98 0.65
N GLU A 111 2.25 6.87 1.40
CA GLU A 111 3.04 5.68 1.07
C GLU A 111 2.28 4.71 0.17
N PHE A 112 1.04 4.39 0.52
CA PHE A 112 0.22 3.46 -0.24
C PHE A 112 -0.03 3.89 -1.68
N PRO A 113 -0.16 5.18 -2.07
CA PRO A 113 -0.28 5.57 -3.48
C PRO A 113 0.84 5.04 -4.39
N LYS A 114 2.06 4.82 -3.87
CA LYS A 114 3.19 4.25 -4.62
C LYS A 114 2.91 2.81 -5.07
N TYR A 115 1.98 2.10 -4.42
CA TYR A 115 1.48 0.80 -4.82
C TYR A 115 0.96 0.79 -6.26
N PHE A 116 0.27 1.84 -6.70
CA PHE A 116 -0.33 1.87 -8.04
C PHE A 116 0.71 1.88 -9.15
N GLY A 117 1.86 2.54 -8.95
CA GLY A 117 2.99 2.44 -9.88
C GLY A 117 3.58 1.01 -9.94
N LYS A 118 3.59 0.27 -8.83
CA LYS A 118 4.01 -1.13 -8.82
C LYS A 118 3.01 -2.03 -9.57
N ILE A 119 1.70 -1.77 -9.41
CA ILE A 119 0.68 -2.50 -10.16
C ILE A 119 0.77 -2.19 -11.66
N GLU A 120 0.94 -0.92 -12.04
CA GLU A 120 1.12 -0.55 -13.44
C GLU A 120 2.35 -1.23 -14.06
N ALA A 121 3.47 -1.32 -13.32
CA ALA A 121 4.65 -2.06 -13.77
C ALA A 121 4.36 -3.55 -14.00
N LEU A 122 3.56 -4.19 -13.12
CA LEU A 122 3.15 -5.58 -13.28
C LEU A 122 2.24 -5.77 -14.50
N LEU A 123 1.21 -4.93 -14.66
CA LEU A 123 0.24 -5.00 -15.75
C LEU A 123 0.84 -4.61 -17.10
N GLY A 124 1.91 -3.80 -17.11
CA GLY A 124 2.55 -3.33 -18.33
C GLY A 124 3.14 -4.44 -19.20
N GLY A 125 3.45 -5.61 -18.62
CA GLY A 125 3.86 -6.79 -19.38
C GLY A 125 5.21 -6.66 -20.11
N GLU A 126 6.06 -5.71 -19.71
CA GLU A 126 7.41 -5.58 -20.25
C GLU A 126 8.18 -6.90 -20.02
N SER A 127 8.81 -7.41 -21.06
CA SER A 127 9.45 -8.73 -21.11
C SER A 127 10.89 -8.68 -21.62
N ALA A 128 11.48 -7.49 -21.79
CA ALA A 128 12.84 -7.31 -22.28
C ALA A 128 13.87 -8.13 -21.48
N VAL A 129 13.70 -8.27 -20.16
CA VAL A 129 14.60 -9.08 -19.33
C VAL A 129 14.62 -10.56 -19.71
N ILE A 130 13.53 -11.10 -20.28
CA ILE A 130 13.47 -12.48 -20.77
C ILE A 130 14.31 -12.65 -22.05
N LYS A 131 14.46 -11.58 -22.83
CA LYS A 131 15.24 -11.55 -24.08
C LYS A 131 16.73 -11.30 -23.83
N ALA A 132 17.10 -10.92 -22.60
CA ALA A 132 18.48 -10.63 -22.26
C ALA A 132 19.29 -11.94 -22.25
N SER A 133 20.42 -11.93 -22.92
CA SER A 133 21.44 -12.97 -22.91
C SER A 133 22.76 -12.42 -22.37
N ASP A 134 23.72 -13.28 -22.07
CA ASP A 134 25.02 -12.84 -21.55
C ASP A 134 25.73 -11.90 -22.54
N GLU A 135 25.53 -12.13 -23.85
CA GLU A 135 26.13 -11.35 -24.93
C GLU A 135 25.59 -9.93 -25.08
N VAL A 136 24.46 -9.56 -24.45
CA VAL A 136 23.97 -8.17 -24.48
C VAL A 136 24.46 -7.33 -23.29
N PHE A 137 25.23 -7.93 -22.37
CA PHE A 137 25.89 -7.24 -21.26
C PHE A 137 27.38 -7.04 -21.55
N THR A 138 27.68 -6.31 -22.63
CA THR A 138 29.05 -6.18 -23.19
C THR A 138 29.92 -5.10 -22.54
N GLY A 139 29.38 -4.30 -21.63
CA GLY A 139 30.08 -3.11 -21.12
C GLY A 139 30.02 -1.95 -22.12
N ALA A 140 31.00 -1.04 -22.06
CA ALA A 140 31.14 0.02 -23.06
C ALA A 140 31.76 -0.55 -24.35
N LEU A 141 31.37 -0.01 -25.51
CA LEU A 141 32.03 -0.34 -26.77
C LEU A 141 33.49 0.13 -26.71
N GLU A 142 34.41 -0.72 -27.19
CA GLU A 142 35.79 -0.31 -27.43
C GLU A 142 35.82 0.67 -28.60
N GLU A 143 36.52 1.80 -28.42
CA GLU A 143 36.73 2.83 -29.46
C GLU A 143 37.70 2.39 -30.55
#